data_AF-A0A060BTB5-F1
#
_entry.id   AF-A0A060BTB5-F1
#
_cell.length_a   1.000
_cell.length_b   1.000
_cell.length_c   1.000
_cell.angle_alpha   90.00
_cell.angle_beta   90.00
_cell.angle_gamma   90.00
#
_symmetry.space_group_name_H-M   'P 1'
#
loop_
_entity.id
_entity.type
_entity.pdbx_description
1 polymer ?
#
loop_
_entity_poly.entity_id
_entity_poly.type
_entity_poly.pdbx_seq_one_letter_code
_entity_poly.pdbx_strand_id
1 'polypeptide(L)'
;TVVRSRPFLVAPVTAFKADQPRGRTCRRATSWIEFETGRRFDGGQTITADAPLQRMPLFVRAGSIVPRTVVQQYVDEQPDAPLTIEVYTGADGSFSLYEDNGRNYGYERGESARIPLAWNDAKGTLSIGAREGSYPGMVASREVRVRFVDGPRGDNGALEPAADVT
;
A
#
# COMPACT_ATOMS: atom_id res chain seq x y z
N THR A 1 4.26 -20.51 2.47
CA THR A 1 3.87 -19.69 3.64
C THR A 1 3.30 -18.38 3.16
N VAL A 2 1.98 -18.18 3.27
CA VAL A 2 1.37 -16.87 2.99
C VAL A 2 1.80 -15.94 4.11
N VAL A 3 2.80 -15.10 3.87
CA VAL A 3 3.13 -14.00 4.78
C VAL A 3 1.91 -13.09 4.75
N ARG A 4 1.08 -13.11 5.80
CA ARG A 4 0.08 -12.06 6.04
C ARG A 4 0.86 -10.77 6.24
N SER A 5 1.11 -10.04 5.16
CA SER A 5 1.72 -8.73 5.25
C SER A 5 0.73 -7.81 5.96
N ARG A 6 1.18 -7.19 7.06
CA ARG A 6 0.49 -6.07 7.71
C ARG A 6 1.24 -4.81 7.28
N PRO A 7 0.87 -4.21 6.13
CA PRO A 7 1.66 -3.13 5.55
C PRO A 7 1.61 -1.88 6.42
N PHE A 8 0.47 -1.61 7.07
CA PHE A 8 0.27 -0.38 7.83
C PHE A 8 0.39 -0.56 9.35
N LEU A 9 1.10 0.36 9.98
CA LEU A 9 1.01 0.65 11.41
C LEU A 9 0.24 1.97 11.55
N VAL A 10 -0.99 1.85 12.02
CA VAL A 10 -1.88 3.00 12.29
C VAL A 10 -1.76 3.36 13.76
N ALA A 11 -1.55 4.63 14.05
CA ALA A 11 -1.35 5.13 15.41
C ALA A 11 -2.34 6.26 15.74
N PRO A 12 -3.61 5.92 16.07
CA PRO A 12 -4.61 6.92 16.43
C PRO A 12 -4.17 7.82 17.59
N VAL A 13 -4.58 9.09 17.51
CA VAL A 13 -4.49 10.06 18.61
C VAL A 13 -5.77 9.99 19.42
N THR A 14 -5.66 9.57 20.67
CA THR A 14 -6.81 9.34 21.55
C THR A 14 -6.92 10.36 22.68
N ALA A 15 -6.00 11.32 22.76
CA ALA A 15 -5.99 12.37 23.77
C ALA A 15 -6.34 13.73 23.15
N PHE A 16 -7.25 14.45 23.81
CA PHE A 16 -7.67 15.79 23.38
C PHE A 16 -6.49 16.77 23.38
N LYS A 17 -6.36 17.55 22.30
CA LYS A 17 -5.29 18.54 22.06
C LYS A 17 -3.86 17.97 22.05
N ALA A 18 -3.69 16.65 21.91
CA ALA A 18 -2.37 16.08 21.68
C ALA A 18 -1.93 16.35 20.22
N ASP A 19 -0.79 16.99 20.05
CA ASP A 19 -0.11 17.26 18.78
C ASP A 19 1.09 16.33 18.55
N GLN A 20 1.56 15.66 19.61
CA GLN A 20 2.60 14.63 19.58
C GLN A 20 2.23 13.45 20.50
N PRO A 21 1.60 12.38 19.98
CA PRO A 21 1.38 11.18 20.77
C PRO A 21 2.72 10.58 21.21
N ARG A 22 2.93 10.53 22.53
CA ARG A 22 4.15 9.92 23.09
C ARG A 22 4.16 8.42 22.82
N GLY A 23 5.31 7.95 22.34
CA GLY A 23 5.74 6.55 22.38
C GLY A 23 4.96 5.60 21.47
N ARG A 24 5.32 5.53 20.19
CA ARG A 24 4.88 4.46 19.28
C ARG A 24 6.05 3.53 18.98
N THR A 25 5.89 2.25 19.30
CA THR A 25 6.91 1.25 19.03
C THR A 25 6.78 0.71 17.62
N CYS A 26 7.73 1.04 16.76
CA CYS A 26 7.96 0.36 15.50
C CYS A 26 8.21 -1.13 15.80
N ARG A 27 7.51 -2.06 15.14
CA ARG A 27 7.73 -3.50 15.40
C ARG A 27 9.17 -3.88 15.03
N ARG A 28 9.76 -4.80 15.80
CA ARG A 28 11.14 -5.29 15.60
C ARG A 28 11.33 -5.94 14.22
N ALA A 29 12.56 -5.89 13.72
CA ALA A 29 13.07 -6.55 12.50
C ALA A 29 12.67 -5.96 11.13
N THR A 30 11.97 -4.83 11.04
CA THR A 30 11.75 -4.16 9.75
C THR A 30 11.71 -2.64 9.92
N SER A 31 12.29 -1.91 8.97
CA SER A 31 12.18 -0.45 8.91
C SER A 31 10.75 -0.02 8.56
N TRP A 32 10.35 1.12 9.07
CA TRP A 32 9.06 1.73 8.88
C TRP A 32 9.24 3.06 8.14
N ILE A 33 8.41 3.30 7.15
CA ILE A 33 8.38 4.53 6.35
C ILE A 33 7.15 5.32 6.78
N GLU A 34 7.33 6.55 7.24
CA GLU A 34 6.20 7.46 7.49
C GLU A 34 5.48 7.75 6.18
N PHE A 35 4.16 7.57 6.18
CA PHE A 35 3.34 7.68 4.98
C PHE A 35 3.51 9.05 4.35
N GLU A 36 3.13 10.14 4.98
CA GLU A 36 3.22 11.48 4.38
C GLU A 36 4.62 11.80 3.83
N THR A 37 5.63 11.72 4.69
CA THR A 37 6.94 12.31 4.40
C THR A 37 7.91 11.37 3.71
N GLY A 38 7.67 10.06 3.72
CA GLY A 38 8.64 9.06 3.24
C GLY A 38 9.84 8.86 4.18
N ARG A 39 9.86 9.51 5.36
CA ARG A 39 10.96 9.38 6.32
C ARG A 39 11.02 7.96 6.88
N ARG A 40 12.24 7.40 6.98
CA ARG A 40 12.47 6.06 7.52
C ARG A 40 12.78 6.07 9.02
N PHE A 41 12.34 5.02 9.68
CA PHE A 41 12.57 4.69 11.09
C PHE A 41 12.96 3.23 11.22
N ASP A 42 13.91 2.92 12.11
CA ASP A 42 14.28 1.54 12.34
C ASP A 42 13.23 0.80 13.17
N GLY A 43 13.09 -0.50 12.90
CA GLY A 43 12.24 -1.37 13.69
C GLY A 43 12.73 -1.48 15.14
N GLY A 44 11.81 -1.65 16.08
CA GLY A 44 12.11 -1.81 17.50
C GLY A 44 12.35 -0.52 18.27
N GLN A 45 12.28 0.64 17.61
CA GLN A 45 12.37 1.94 18.25
C GLN A 45 11.01 2.44 18.72
N THR A 46 11.01 3.21 19.79
CA THR A 46 9.86 4.00 20.22
C THR A 46 10.04 5.42 19.73
N ILE A 47 9.16 5.88 18.85
CA ILE A 47 9.21 7.22 18.26
C ILE A 47 8.12 8.13 18.85
N THR A 48 8.45 9.41 18.97
CA THR A 48 7.45 10.48 19.09
C THR A 48 7.15 10.93 17.68
N ALA A 49 5.93 10.68 17.22
CA ALA A 49 5.48 11.04 15.88
C ALA A 49 4.70 12.34 15.92
N ASP A 50 4.86 13.18 14.91
CA ASP A 50 4.03 14.38 14.76
C ASP A 50 2.60 13.98 14.40
N ALA A 51 1.62 14.57 15.10
CA ALA A 51 0.21 14.33 14.86
C ALA A 51 -0.58 15.64 14.90
N PRO A 52 -0.34 16.56 13.94
CA PRO A 52 -1.15 17.77 13.82
C PRO A 52 -2.61 17.39 13.59
N LEU A 53 -3.56 18.28 13.95
CA LEU A 53 -5.00 17.98 13.95
C LEU A 53 -5.54 17.33 12.66
N GLN A 54 -4.98 17.69 11.50
CA GLN A 54 -5.42 17.18 10.20
C GLN A 54 -4.80 15.83 9.82
N ARG A 55 -3.92 15.26 10.65
CA ARG A 55 -3.14 14.06 10.31
C ARG A 55 -3.02 13.10 11.48
N MET A 56 -3.15 11.82 11.15
CA MET A 56 -2.89 10.73 12.07
C MET A 56 -1.56 10.08 11.69
N PRO A 57 -0.66 9.78 12.64
CA PRO A 57 0.56 9.06 12.34
C PRO A 57 0.28 7.71 11.68
N LEU A 58 0.83 7.54 10.48
CA LEU A 58 0.67 6.36 9.65
C LEU A 58 2.04 5.94 9.12
N PHE A 59 2.38 4.68 9.30
CA PHE A 59 3.65 4.13 8.84
C PHE A 59 3.41 2.90 7.98
N VAL A 60 4.23 2.74 6.96
CA VAL A 60 4.23 1.62 6.03
C VAL A 60 5.50 0.80 6.25
N ARG A 61 5.34 -0.51 6.37
CA ARG A 61 6.47 -1.44 6.55
C ARG A 61 7.31 -1.49 5.26
N ALA A 62 8.64 -1.49 5.37
CA ALA A 62 9.52 -1.78 4.23
C ALA A 62 9.19 -3.14 3.59
N GLY A 63 9.26 -3.20 2.27
CA GLY A 63 8.81 -4.31 1.43
C GLY A 63 7.29 -4.38 1.22
N SER A 64 6.52 -3.36 1.64
CA SER A 64 5.08 -3.33 1.34
C SER A 64 4.86 -2.94 -0.11
N ILE A 65 3.94 -3.67 -0.77
CA ILE A 65 3.40 -3.33 -2.08
C ILE A 65 1.95 -2.90 -1.84
N VAL A 66 1.63 -1.65 -2.17
CA VAL A 66 0.34 -1.01 -1.89
C VAL A 66 -0.29 -0.57 -3.21
N PRO A 67 -1.28 -1.32 -3.73
CA PRO A 67 -2.07 -0.88 -4.87
C PRO A 67 -3.01 0.26 -4.47
N ARG A 68 -3.13 1.25 -5.35
CA ARG A 68 -4.09 2.35 -5.30
C ARG A 68 -4.74 2.52 -6.66
N THR A 69 -5.82 3.29 -6.69
CA THR A 69 -6.46 3.76 -7.91
C THR A 69 -6.76 5.24 -7.78
N VAL A 70 -7.31 5.84 -8.82
CA VAL A 70 -7.72 7.25 -8.83
C VAL A 70 -8.81 7.52 -7.81
N VAL A 71 -8.98 8.79 -7.43
CA VAL A 71 -10.05 9.23 -6.53
C VAL A 71 -11.40 8.93 -7.20
N GLN A 72 -12.23 8.20 -6.47
CA GLN A 72 -13.58 7.82 -6.89
C GLN A 72 -14.55 8.11 -5.74
N GLN A 73 -15.79 8.44 -6.08
CA GLN A 73 -16.86 8.74 -5.13
C GLN A 73 -17.50 7.47 -4.57
N TYR A 74 -17.48 6.37 -5.32
CA TYR A 74 -18.02 5.08 -4.93
C TYR A 74 -17.23 3.93 -5.56
N VAL A 75 -17.39 2.73 -5.03
CA VAL A 75 -16.74 1.52 -5.57
C VAL A 75 -17.29 1.21 -6.97
N ASP A 76 -16.43 0.82 -7.90
CA ASP A 76 -16.76 0.55 -9.31
C ASP A 76 -17.23 1.78 -10.13
N GLU A 77 -16.91 3.02 -9.72
CA GLU A 77 -17.20 4.20 -10.55
C GLU A 77 -16.47 4.15 -11.89
N GLN A 78 -15.17 3.79 -11.85
CA GLN A 78 -14.32 3.60 -13.02
C GLN A 78 -13.59 2.25 -12.92
N PRO A 79 -14.24 1.15 -13.35
CA PRO A 79 -13.67 -0.19 -13.22
C PRO A 79 -12.34 -0.39 -13.97
N ASP A 80 -12.09 0.38 -15.01
CA ASP A 80 -10.88 0.37 -15.83
C ASP A 80 -9.86 1.45 -15.44
N ALA A 81 -10.10 2.18 -14.34
CA ALA A 81 -9.19 3.20 -13.85
C ALA A 81 -7.77 2.64 -13.66
N PRO A 82 -6.72 3.47 -13.89
CA PRO A 82 -5.34 3.07 -13.67
C PRO A 82 -5.10 2.55 -12.25
N LEU A 83 -4.20 1.58 -12.14
CA LEU A 83 -3.73 1.05 -10.87
C LEU A 83 -2.34 1.62 -10.59
N THR A 84 -2.17 2.32 -9.47
CA THR A 84 -0.85 2.76 -9.01
C THR A 84 -0.31 1.79 -7.97
N ILE A 85 0.76 1.07 -8.29
CA ILE A 85 1.47 0.17 -7.39
C ILE A 85 2.59 0.95 -6.70
N GLU A 86 2.40 1.28 -5.42
CA GLU A 86 3.45 1.84 -4.58
C GLU A 86 4.27 0.73 -3.90
N VAL A 87 5.56 0.71 -4.15
CA VAL A 87 6.53 -0.20 -3.53
C VAL A 87 7.36 0.56 -2.50
N TYR A 88 7.20 0.22 -1.23
CA TYR A 88 7.99 0.79 -0.14
C TYR A 88 9.28 0.00 0.02
N THR A 89 10.41 0.53 -0.44
CA THR A 89 11.68 -0.23 -0.53
C THR A 89 12.38 -0.41 0.82
N GLY A 90 13.42 -1.25 0.85
CA GLY A 90 14.24 -1.58 2.02
C GLY A 90 14.01 -2.99 2.58
N ALA A 91 13.18 -3.81 1.94
CA ALA A 91 13.01 -5.24 2.19
C ALA A 91 12.24 -5.90 1.04
N ASP A 92 12.38 -7.20 0.87
CA ASP A 92 11.55 -7.97 -0.08
C ASP A 92 10.06 -7.91 0.27
N GLY A 93 9.23 -8.00 -0.75
CA GLY A 93 7.79 -7.82 -0.65
C GLY A 93 6.99 -8.76 -1.54
N SER A 94 5.78 -9.09 -1.11
CA SER A 94 4.80 -9.75 -1.97
C SER A 94 3.39 -9.31 -1.64
N PHE A 95 2.54 -9.27 -2.67
CA PHE A 95 1.12 -8.93 -2.56
C PHE A 95 0.34 -9.69 -3.63
N SER A 96 -0.88 -10.13 -3.33
CA SER A 96 -1.77 -10.76 -4.31
C SER A 96 -2.97 -9.84 -4.47
N LEU A 97 -3.00 -9.07 -5.56
CA LEU A 97 -4.13 -8.22 -5.90
C LEU A 97 -5.30 -9.11 -6.23
N TYR A 98 -6.38 -9.00 -5.47
CA TYR A 98 -7.59 -9.80 -5.63
C TYR A 98 -8.71 -8.91 -6.16
N GLU A 99 -9.44 -9.40 -7.15
CA GLU A 99 -10.61 -8.73 -7.73
C GLU A 99 -11.72 -9.76 -7.97
N ASP A 100 -12.97 -9.35 -7.76
CA ASP A 100 -14.18 -10.07 -8.16
C ASP A 100 -15.25 -9.05 -8.56
N ASN A 101 -16.51 -9.46 -8.72
CA ASN A 101 -17.58 -8.55 -9.12
C ASN A 101 -18.10 -7.64 -7.99
N GLY A 102 -17.63 -7.81 -6.76
CA GLY A 102 -17.98 -7.00 -5.58
C GLY A 102 -19.44 -7.08 -5.10
N ARG A 103 -20.32 -7.85 -5.76
CA ARG A 103 -21.79 -7.73 -5.60
C ARG A 103 -22.49 -9.03 -5.25
N ASN A 104 -21.91 -10.19 -5.55
CA ASN A 104 -22.55 -11.47 -5.29
C ASN A 104 -21.57 -12.55 -4.83
N TYR A 105 -22.10 -13.74 -4.54
CA TYR A 105 -21.34 -14.90 -4.06
C TYR A 105 -20.57 -15.66 -5.15
N GLY A 106 -20.27 -15.03 -6.29
CA GLY A 106 -19.50 -15.64 -7.38
C GLY A 106 -18.13 -16.12 -6.93
N TYR A 107 -17.49 -15.40 -6.01
CA TYR A 107 -16.20 -15.77 -5.41
C TYR A 107 -16.22 -17.16 -4.77
N GLU A 108 -17.36 -17.61 -4.23
CA GLU A 108 -17.50 -18.95 -3.63
C GLU A 108 -17.43 -20.07 -4.68
N ARG A 109 -17.72 -19.74 -5.95
CA ARG A 109 -17.60 -20.64 -7.10
C ARG A 109 -16.32 -20.41 -7.91
N GLY A 110 -15.40 -19.58 -7.42
CA GLY A 110 -14.14 -19.26 -8.08
C GLY A 110 -14.21 -18.12 -9.09
N GLU A 111 -15.31 -17.36 -9.15
CA GLU A 111 -15.44 -16.17 -10.00
C GLU A 111 -14.66 -14.99 -9.38
N SER A 112 -13.34 -15.06 -9.48
CA SER A 112 -12.41 -14.02 -9.01
C SER A 112 -11.11 -14.09 -9.80
N ALA A 113 -10.33 -13.02 -9.75
CA ALA A 113 -9.00 -12.96 -10.34
C ALA A 113 -7.96 -12.55 -9.30
N ARG A 114 -6.73 -13.04 -9.47
CA ARG A 114 -5.56 -12.64 -8.70
C ARG A 114 -4.41 -12.22 -9.61
N ILE A 115 -3.71 -11.15 -9.23
CA ILE A 115 -2.45 -10.74 -9.86
C ILE A 115 -1.35 -10.80 -8.79
N PRO A 116 -0.41 -11.75 -8.88
CA PRO A 116 0.70 -11.84 -7.93
C PRO A 116 1.74 -10.73 -8.22
N LEU A 117 2.07 -9.96 -7.20
CA LEU A 117 3.09 -8.91 -7.22
C LEU A 117 4.24 -9.33 -6.30
N ALA A 118 5.47 -9.22 -6.77
CA ALA A 118 6.66 -9.56 -6.00
C ALA A 118 7.74 -8.48 -6.16
N TRP A 119 8.24 -7.97 -5.04
CA TRP A 119 9.34 -7.02 -4.98
C TRP A 119 10.60 -7.73 -4.49
N ASN A 120 11.66 -7.66 -5.29
CA ASN A 120 13.01 -8.06 -4.89
C ASN A 120 13.84 -6.80 -4.65
N ASP A 121 14.17 -6.54 -3.39
CA ASP A 121 14.83 -5.31 -2.98
C ASP A 121 16.28 -5.25 -3.43
N ALA A 122 16.99 -6.37 -3.29
CA ALA A 122 18.40 -6.48 -3.70
C ALA A 122 18.61 -6.25 -5.20
N LYS A 123 17.62 -6.61 -6.04
CA LYS A 123 17.65 -6.42 -7.49
C LYS A 123 16.93 -5.15 -7.95
N GLY A 124 16.25 -4.44 -7.05
CA GLY A 124 15.39 -3.31 -7.40
C GLY A 124 14.31 -3.66 -8.42
N THR A 125 13.73 -4.88 -8.35
CA THR A 125 12.83 -5.41 -9.38
C THR A 125 11.44 -5.70 -8.82
N LEU A 126 10.42 -5.04 -9.39
CA LEU A 126 9.01 -5.41 -9.21
C LEU A 126 8.60 -6.36 -10.34
N SER A 127 8.11 -7.54 -9.99
CA SER A 127 7.47 -8.47 -10.91
C SER A 127 5.96 -8.40 -10.76
N ILE A 128 5.27 -8.14 -11.87
CA ILE A 128 3.82 -8.26 -12.01
C ILE A 128 3.57 -9.58 -12.74
N GLY A 129 3.07 -10.58 -12.02
CA GLY A 129 2.84 -11.90 -12.60
C GLY A 129 1.61 -11.98 -13.47
N ALA A 130 1.45 -13.12 -14.13
CA ALA A 130 0.26 -13.40 -14.93
C ALA A 130 -1.00 -13.39 -14.04
N ARG A 131 -2.09 -12.83 -14.57
CA ARG A 131 -3.39 -12.87 -13.92
C ARG A 131 -3.91 -14.32 -13.89
N GLU A 132 -4.37 -14.75 -12.72
CA GLU A 132 -4.92 -16.07 -12.44
C GLU A 132 -6.42 -15.94 -12.17
N GLY A 133 -7.26 -16.74 -12.84
CA GLY A 133 -8.71 -16.69 -12.69
C GLY A 133 -9.39 -15.60 -13.55
N SER A 134 -10.71 -15.54 -13.43
CA SER A 134 -11.57 -14.60 -14.14
C SER A 134 -12.95 -14.51 -13.48
N TYR A 135 -13.68 -13.44 -13.77
CA TYR A 135 -15.07 -13.26 -13.33
C TYR A 135 -15.88 -12.47 -14.37
N PRO A 136 -17.22 -12.60 -14.39
CA PRO A 136 -18.06 -11.82 -15.30
C PRO A 136 -17.88 -10.31 -15.10
N GLY A 137 -17.61 -9.58 -16.19
CA GLY A 137 -17.38 -8.14 -16.15
C GLY A 137 -15.93 -7.72 -15.84
N MET A 138 -15.00 -8.67 -15.71
CA MET A 138 -13.58 -8.37 -15.49
C MET A 138 -12.98 -7.52 -16.62
N VAL A 139 -12.30 -6.44 -16.25
CA VAL A 139 -11.58 -5.57 -17.18
C VAL A 139 -10.38 -6.32 -17.79
N ALA A 140 -10.30 -6.35 -19.12
CA ALA A 140 -9.29 -7.11 -19.84
C ALA A 140 -7.89 -6.51 -19.72
N SER A 141 -7.79 -5.18 -19.84
CA SER A 141 -6.56 -4.40 -19.82
C SER A 141 -6.72 -3.17 -18.94
N ARG A 142 -5.66 -2.82 -18.19
CA ARG A 142 -5.63 -1.66 -17.31
C ARG A 142 -4.22 -1.07 -17.32
N GLU A 143 -4.13 0.25 -17.29
CA GLU A 143 -2.86 0.94 -17.12
C GLU A 143 -2.31 0.65 -15.71
N VAL A 144 -1.04 0.26 -15.62
CA VAL A 144 -0.37 0.04 -14.34
C VAL A 144 0.76 1.04 -14.18
N ARG A 145 0.57 1.96 -13.25
CA ARG A 145 1.58 2.92 -12.82
C ARG A 145 2.37 2.32 -11.67
N VAL A 146 3.69 2.48 -11.66
CA VAL A 146 4.54 2.03 -10.56
C VAL A 146 5.25 3.22 -9.94
N ARG A 147 5.30 3.22 -8.62
CA ARG A 147 6.04 4.19 -7.83
C ARG A 147 6.86 3.50 -6.76
N PHE A 148 8.12 3.90 -6.61
CA PHE A 148 8.99 3.44 -5.55
C PHE A 148 9.08 4.51 -4.46
N VAL A 149 8.80 4.12 -3.21
CA VAL A 149 8.99 4.97 -2.04
C VAL A 149 10.30 4.56 -1.39
N ASP A 150 11.38 5.22 -1.83
CA ASP A 150 12.75 4.91 -1.45
C ASP A 150 13.45 5.99 -0.60
N GLY A 151 12.70 6.99 -0.13
CA GLY A 151 13.19 8.07 0.71
C GLY A 151 12.13 9.14 0.97
N PRO A 152 12.55 10.31 1.48
CA PRO A 152 11.66 11.44 1.70
C PRO A 152 10.94 11.85 0.41
N ARG A 153 9.63 12.13 0.50
CA ARG A 153 8.77 12.54 -0.60
C ARG A 153 8.11 13.90 -0.32
N GLY A 154 7.92 14.70 -1.37
CA GLY A 154 7.36 16.05 -1.29
C GLY A 154 5.85 16.14 -1.53
N ASP A 155 5.21 15.05 -1.96
CA ASP A 155 3.78 15.01 -2.29
C ASP A 155 2.88 14.68 -1.09
N ASN A 156 3.46 14.53 0.11
CA ASN A 156 2.76 14.27 1.35
C ASN A 156 1.80 13.06 1.28
N GLY A 157 2.13 12.04 0.47
CA GLY A 157 1.26 10.89 0.28
C GLY A 157 -0.07 11.19 -0.42
N ALA A 158 -0.03 12.09 -1.41
CA ALA A 158 -1.13 12.41 -2.29
C ALA A 158 -1.98 11.18 -2.68
N LEU A 159 -3.30 11.40 -2.79
CA LEU A 159 -4.26 10.36 -3.16
C LEU A 159 -3.96 9.74 -4.53
N GLU A 160 -3.46 10.57 -5.45
CA GLU A 160 -3.01 10.18 -6.78
C GLU A 160 -1.54 10.59 -6.97
N PRO A 161 -0.60 9.79 -6.46
CA PRO A 161 0.80 10.11 -6.58
C PRO A 161 1.27 9.99 -8.04
N ALA A 162 2.18 10.87 -8.46
CA ALA A 162 2.89 10.72 -9.72
C ALA A 162 3.64 9.38 -9.75
N ALA A 163 3.67 8.75 -10.94
CA ALA A 163 4.33 7.47 -11.17
C ALA A 163 5.77 7.68 -11.64
N ASP A 164 6.65 6.73 -11.29
CA ASP A 164 8.02 6.70 -11.80
C ASP A 164 8.08 5.99 -13.16
N VAL A 165 7.19 5.02 -13.38
CA VAL A 165 7.03 4.33 -14.66
C VAL A 165 5.57 3.93 -14.89
N THR A 166 5.18 3.76 -16.15
CA THR A 166 3.84 3.34 -16.61
C THR A 166 3.99 2.22 -17.62
#